data_AF-A0A7Y5KMW7-F1
#
_entry.id   AF-A0A7Y5KMW7-F1
#
_cell.length_a   1.000
_cell.length_b   1.000
_cell.length_c   1.000
_cell.angle_alpha   90.00
_cell.angle_beta   90.00
_cell.angle_gamma   90.00
#
_symmetry.space_group_name_H-M   'P 1'
#
loop_
_entity.id
_entity.type
_entity.pdbx_description
1 polymer ?
#
loop_
_entity_poly.entity_id
_entity_poly.type
_entity_poly.pdbx_seq_one_letter_code
_entity_poly.pdbx_strand_id
1 'polypeptide(L)' 'MASPTPNSTSAARHPSFAAPDDLLRLDQQVCFALAVAARNVIGLYRPVLEPLGLTHPQYLVMLALWERSPLTL' A
#
# COMPACT_ATOMS: atom_id res chain seq x y z
N MET A 1 -23.59 -39.62 41.56
CA MET A 1 -22.13 -39.45 41.52
C MET A 1 -21.80 -38.93 40.12
N ALA A 2 -21.99 -37.63 39.94
CA ALA A 2 -20.92 -36.63 39.92
C ALA A 2 -20.13 -36.74 38.61
N SER A 3 -20.44 -35.82 37.70
CA SER A 3 -19.63 -35.45 36.54
C SER A 3 -18.16 -35.30 36.95
N PRO A 4 -17.25 -35.34 35.97
CA PRO A 4 -16.63 -34.06 35.66
C PRO A 4 -16.37 -33.87 34.17
N THR A 5 -16.80 -32.73 33.64
CA THR A 5 -15.93 -31.97 32.73
C THR A 5 -14.78 -31.41 33.57
N PRO A 6 -13.54 -31.54 33.10
CA PRO A 6 -12.77 -30.34 32.77
C PRO A 6 -11.91 -30.63 31.50
N ASN A 7 -11.40 -29.71 30.73
CA ASN A 7 -11.08 -28.33 31.01
C ASN A 7 -10.91 -27.62 29.68
N SER A 8 -11.18 -26.31 29.69
CA SER A 8 -10.55 -25.35 28.82
C SER A 8 -9.05 -25.67 28.66
N THR A 9 -8.63 -26.07 27.46
CA THR A 9 -7.33 -25.63 26.98
C THR A 9 -7.62 -24.56 25.94
N SER A 10 -7.78 -23.35 26.48
CA SER A 10 -7.29 -22.15 25.82
C SER A 10 -5.86 -22.49 25.40
N ALA A 11 -5.70 -22.97 24.17
CA ALA A 11 -4.41 -23.07 23.54
C ALA A 11 -3.97 -21.62 23.41
N ALA A 12 -3.20 -21.20 24.42
CA ALA A 12 -2.45 -19.97 24.44
C ALA A 12 -1.94 -19.76 23.02
N ARG A 13 -2.42 -18.69 22.40
CA ARG A 13 -1.93 -18.20 21.11
C ARG A 13 -0.49 -17.76 21.37
N HIS A 14 0.41 -18.74 21.47
CA HIS A 14 1.84 -18.51 21.45
C HIS A 14 2.08 -17.74 20.14
N PRO A 15 2.81 -16.62 20.18
CA PRO A 15 3.38 -16.10 18.96
C PRO A 15 4.36 -17.16 18.47
N SER A 16 3.88 -18.09 17.65
CA SER A 16 4.74 -18.87 16.80
C SER A 16 5.54 -17.84 16.03
N PHE A 17 6.86 -17.81 16.23
CA PHE A 17 7.74 -17.12 15.30
C PHE A 17 7.27 -17.55 13.90
N ALA A 18 6.77 -16.57 13.14
CA ALA A 18 6.17 -16.83 11.85
C ALA A 18 7.15 -17.68 11.06
N ALA A 19 6.66 -18.76 10.43
CA ALA A 19 7.54 -19.61 9.62
C ALA A 19 8.30 -18.71 8.62
N PRO A 20 9.57 -19.01 8.30
CA PRO A 20 10.39 -18.13 7.45
C PRO A 20 9.70 -17.71 6.15
N ASP A 21 8.85 -18.57 5.59
CA ASP A 21 8.05 -18.29 4.39
C ASP A 21 6.95 -17.24 4.59
N ASP A 22 6.42 -17.09 5.81
CA ASP A 22 5.35 -16.13 6.13
C ASP A 22 5.93 -14.70 6.13
N LEU A 23 7.18 -14.52 6.58
CA LEU A 23 7.90 -13.24 6.55
C LEU A 23 8.25 -12.77 5.13
N LEU A 24 8.33 -13.68 4.17
CA LEU A 24 8.64 -13.39 2.76
C LEU A 24 7.37 -13.13 1.92
N ARG A 25 6.19 -13.19 2.53
CA ARG A 25 4.96 -12.91 1.82
C ARG A 25 4.90 -11.46 1.39
N LEU A 26 4.41 -11.26 0.16
CA LEU A 26 4.36 -9.96 -0.49
C LEU A 26 3.46 -8.95 0.26
N ASP A 27 2.34 -9.42 0.80
CA ASP A 27 1.39 -8.62 1.59
C ASP A 27 1.94 -8.20 2.96
N GLN A 28 3.02 -8.83 3.43
CA GLN A 28 3.75 -8.43 4.65
C GLN A 28 4.90 -7.44 4.38
N GLN A 29 5.20 -7.13 3.11
CA GLN A 29 6.27 -6.19 2.75
C GLN A 29 5.77 -4.74 2.69
N VAL A 30 6.36 -3.86 3.51
CA VAL A 30 6.05 -2.41 3.48
C VAL A 30 6.28 -1.81 2.09
N CYS A 31 7.34 -2.22 1.40
CA CYS A 31 7.64 -1.77 0.04
C CYS A 31 6.49 -2.07 -0.93
N PHE A 32 5.87 -3.25 -0.81
CA PHE A 32 4.72 -3.63 -1.63
C PHE A 32 3.49 -2.76 -1.33
N ALA A 33 3.18 -2.57 -0.05
CA ALA A 33 2.08 -1.69 0.35
C ALA A 33 2.26 -0.25 -0.18
N LEU A 34 3.48 0.28 -0.11
CA LEU A 34 3.82 1.60 -0.65
C LEU A 34 3.70 1.65 -2.18
N ALA A 35 4.15 0.62 -2.89
CA ALA A 35 4.05 0.55 -4.35
C ALA A 35 2.58 0.53 -4.81
N VAL A 36 1.72 -0.23 -4.12
CA VAL A 36 0.27 -0.27 -4.38
C VAL A 36 -0.35 1.10 -4.09
N ALA A 37 -0.03 1.70 -2.94
CA ALA A 37 -0.54 3.02 -2.58
C ALA A 37 -0.14 4.09 -3.62
N ALA A 38 1.12 4.13 -4.03
CA ALA A 38 1.62 5.07 -5.04
C ALA A 38 0.89 4.91 -6.39
N ARG A 39 0.67 3.67 -6.84
CA ARG A 39 -0.10 3.39 -8.07
C ARG A 39 -1.55 3.84 -7.96
N ASN A 40 -2.18 3.63 -6.80
CA ASN A 40 -3.55 4.05 -6.56
C ASN A 40 -3.67 5.58 -6.63
N VAL A 41 -2.73 6.31 -6.02
CA VAL A 41 -2.69 7.78 -6.11
C VAL A 41 -2.59 8.23 -7.56
N ILE A 42 -1.65 7.68 -8.35
CA ILE A 42 -1.51 8.00 -9.78
C ILE A 42 -2.81 7.69 -10.54
N GLY A 43 -3.47 6.57 -10.21
CA GLY A 43 -4.73 6.15 -10.81
C GLY A 43 -5.87 7.16 -10.59
N LEU A 44 -5.94 7.80 -9.43
CA LEU A 44 -6.94 8.82 -9.12
C LEU A 44 -6.85 10.06 -10.03
N TYR A 45 -5.65 10.41 -10.49
CA TYR A 45 -5.46 11.56 -11.39
C TYR A 45 -5.80 11.25 -12.85
N ARG A 46 -5.80 9.97 -13.26
CA ARG A 46 -6.05 9.58 -14.65
C ARG A 46 -7.32 10.17 -15.27
N PRO A 47 -8.52 10.04 -14.66
CA PRO A 47 -9.74 10.57 -15.28
C PRO A 47 -9.75 12.09 -15.41
N VAL A 48 -8.99 12.80 -14.56
CA VAL A 48 -8.91 14.27 -14.60
C VAL A 48 -7.92 14.73 -15.68
N LEU A 49 -6.86 13.96 -15.91
CA LEU A 49 -5.81 14.29 -16.88
C LEU A 49 -6.11 13.81 -18.30
N GLU A 50 -6.93 12.77 -18.45
CA GLU A 50 -7.30 12.18 -19.75
C GLU A 50 -7.93 13.20 -20.73
N PRO A 51 -8.88 14.07 -20.32
CA PRO A 51 -9.43 15.10 -21.21
C PRO A 51 -8.40 16.12 -21.69
N LEU A 52 -7.32 16.32 -20.93
CA LEU A 52 -6.23 17.24 -21.25
C LEU A 52 -5.14 16.56 -22.08
N GLY A 53 -5.25 15.25 -22.34
CA GLY A 53 -4.21 14.47 -23.02
C GLY A 53 -2.92 14.34 -22.20
N LEU A 54 -2.99 14.49 -20.87
CA LEU A 54 -1.82 14.52 -19.99
C LEU A 54 -1.60 13.20 -19.25
N THR A 55 -0.33 12.89 -19.02
CA THR A 55 0.09 11.83 -18.09
C THR A 55 0.44 12.42 -16.72
N HIS A 56 0.37 11.61 -15.65
CA HIS A 56 0.73 12.06 -14.30
C HIS A 56 2.14 12.68 -14.22
N PRO A 57 3.20 12.10 -14.82
CA PRO A 57 4.52 12.74 -14.86
C PRO A 57 4.53 14.10 -15.60
N GLN A 58 3.82 14.22 -16.73
CA GLN A 58 3.72 15.49 -17.46
C GLN A 58 3.00 16.55 -16.63
N TYR A 59 1.94 16.18 -15.91
CA TYR A 59 1.27 17.07 -14.97
C TYR A 59 2.22 17.59 -13.88
N LEU A 60 3.04 16.73 -13.29
CA LEU A 60 4.05 17.15 -12.30
C LEU A 60 5.08 18.11 -12.90
N VAL A 61 5.53 17.86 -14.13
CA VAL A 61 6.41 18.80 -14.85
C VAL A 61 5.71 20.15 -15.04
N MET A 62 4.44 20.17 -15.47
CA MET A 62 3.68 21.41 -15.62
C MET A 62 3.55 22.17 -14.29
N LEU A 63 3.28 21.49 -13.18
CA LEU A 63 3.25 22.12 -11.85
C LEU A 63 4.62 22.72 -11.48
N ALA A 64 5.70 21.95 -11.66
CA ALA A 64 7.05 22.41 -11.34
C ALA A 64 7.51 23.61 -12.19
N LEU A 65 7.07 23.67 -13.45
CA LEU A 65 7.31 24.80 -14.34
C LEU A 65 6.43 26.00 -13.96
N TRP A 66 5.16 25.78 -13.55
CA TRP A 66 4.25 26.84 -13.15
C TRP A 66 4.72 27.55 -11.87
N GLU A 67 5.27 26.81 -10.92
CA GLU A 67 5.92 27.39 -9.73
C GLU A 67 7.08 28.33 -10.09
N ARG A 68 7.67 28.18 -11.29
CA ARG A 68 8.82 28.93 -11.78
C ARG A 68 8.48 29.68 -13.07
N SER A 69 7.69 30.75 -12.98
CA SER A 69 7.43 31.63 -14.13
C SER A 69 8.65 32.54 -14.46
N PRO A 70 8.97 32.86 -15.74
CA PRO A 70 8.87 32.05 -16.95
C PRO A 70 10.21 31.37 -17.26
N LEU A 71 10.19 30.09 -17.63
CA LEU A 71 11.35 29.41 -18.20
C LEU A 71 11.41 29.69 -19.70
N THR A 72 12.38 30.52 -20.09
CA THR A 72 12.84 30.64 -21.48
C THR A 72 13.51 29.34 -21.92
N LEU A 73 13.11 28.84 -23.09
CA LEU A 73 13.79 27.75 -23.80
C LEU A 73 15.21 28.16 -24.22
#